data_AF-A0A8X6IHN4-F1
#
_entry.id   AF-A0A8X6IHN4-F1
#
_cell.length_a   1.000
_cell.length_b   1.000
_cell.length_c   1.000
_cell.angle_alpha   90.00
_cell.angle_beta   90.00
_cell.angle_gamma   90.00
#
_symmetry.space_group_name_H-M   'P 1'
#
loop_
_entity.id
_entity.type
_entity.pdbx_description
1 polymer ?
#
loop_
_entity_poly.entity_id
_entity_poly.type
_entity_poly.pdbx_seq_one_letter_code
_entity_poly.pdbx_strand_id
1 'polypeptide(L)'
;AIFNGPKTIDRPPIYEKFFALFGTGVVSSKGTKWKSRRKMMNPCFRYDILKDYIPTINQHAQILVERLKVEADKDFTKISRFLSHCSFDAICGKKHTVQSYTKPFSLLQRTGFQQ
;
A
#
# COMPACT_ATOMS: atom_id res chain seq x y z
N ALA A 1 3.93 -17.11 24.43
CA ALA A 1 4.36 -15.84 23.80
C ALA A 1 5.72 -16.03 23.13
N ILE A 2 5.75 -16.52 21.88
CA ILE A 2 7.00 -16.91 21.19
C ILE A 2 7.60 -15.74 20.37
N PHE A 3 6.80 -14.73 20.03
CA PHE A 3 7.22 -13.58 19.21
C PHE A 3 7.76 -12.36 19.99
N ASN A 4 7.79 -12.40 21.34
CA ASN A 4 8.17 -11.25 22.18
C ASN A 4 9.54 -11.41 22.89
N GLY A 5 10.32 -12.43 22.56
CA GLY A 5 11.64 -12.64 23.17
C GLY A 5 12.68 -11.66 22.61
N PRO A 6 13.58 -11.10 23.45
CA PRO A 6 14.70 -10.27 22.96
C PRO A 6 15.71 -11.04 22.09
N LYS A 7 15.61 -12.39 22.03
CA LYS A 7 16.48 -13.28 21.24
C LYS A 7 15.94 -13.59 19.82
N THR A 8 14.72 -13.17 19.47
CA THR A 8 14.14 -13.29 18.11
C THR A 8 14.25 -11.98 17.31
N ILE A 9 15.31 -11.22 17.59
CA ILE A 9 15.68 -10.02 16.82
C ILE A 9 16.29 -10.39 15.46
N ASP A 10 16.76 -11.62 15.30
CA ASP A 10 17.25 -12.09 14.02
C ASP A 10 16.09 -12.31 13.04
N ARG A 11 16.12 -11.46 12.03
CA ARG A 11 15.08 -11.31 11.02
C ARG A 11 15.27 -12.39 9.95
N PRO A 12 14.19 -13.09 9.51
CA PRO A 12 14.28 -14.10 8.46
C PRO A 12 14.93 -13.59 7.15
N PRO A 13 15.39 -14.47 6.25
CA PRO A 13 16.05 -14.08 5.00
C PRO A 13 15.24 -13.13 4.10
N ILE A 14 13.92 -13.06 4.28
CA ILE A 14 13.05 -12.11 3.58
C ILE A 14 13.47 -10.65 3.78
N TYR A 15 14.14 -10.33 4.90
CA TYR A 15 14.61 -8.98 5.18
C TYR A 15 15.84 -8.58 4.35
N GLU A 16 16.61 -9.53 3.81
CA GLU A 16 17.69 -9.27 2.84
C GLU A 16 17.12 -8.75 1.51
N LYS A 17 15.98 -9.30 1.07
CA LYS A 17 15.28 -8.79 -0.12
C LYS A 17 14.77 -7.36 0.10
N PHE A 18 14.25 -7.07 1.29
CA PHE A 18 13.82 -5.71 1.64
C PHE A 18 15.00 -4.76 1.88
N PHE A 19 16.18 -5.25 2.21
CA PHE A 19 17.39 -4.43 2.35
C PHE A 19 17.80 -3.79 1.01
N ALA A 20 17.71 -4.54 -0.09
CA ALA A 20 17.99 -4.03 -1.43
C ALA A 20 17.04 -2.90 -1.87
N LEU A 21 15.77 -2.94 -1.42
CA LEU A 21 14.74 -1.98 -1.80
C LEU A 21 14.59 -0.80 -0.82
N PHE A 22 14.81 -1.03 0.47
CA PHE A 22 14.50 -0.06 1.54
C PHE A 22 15.70 0.24 2.46
N GLY A 23 16.91 -0.21 2.07
CA GLY A 23 18.15 0.03 2.79
C GLY A 23 18.10 -0.46 4.23
N THR A 24 18.47 0.40 5.19
CA THR A 24 18.33 0.12 6.65
C THR A 24 17.13 0.84 7.29
N GLY A 25 15.99 0.81 6.59
CA GLY A 25 14.71 1.37 7.03
C GLY A 25 14.03 0.61 8.18
N VAL A 26 12.80 1.02 8.54
CA VAL A 26 12.03 0.41 9.65
C VAL A 26 11.74 -1.07 9.39
N VAL A 27 11.56 -1.46 8.12
CA VAL A 27 11.27 -2.86 7.77
C VAL A 27 12.55 -3.70 7.86
N SER A 28 13.67 -3.25 7.30
CA SER A 28 14.90 -4.03 7.14
C SER A 28 15.92 -3.89 8.29
N SER A 29 15.77 -2.91 9.19
CA SER A 29 16.69 -2.75 10.32
C SER A 29 16.56 -3.86 11.37
N LYS A 30 17.69 -4.23 12.00
CA LYS A 30 17.78 -5.21 13.08
C LYS A 30 18.02 -4.52 14.43
N GLY A 31 17.69 -5.21 15.53
CA GLY A 31 18.04 -4.82 16.91
C GLY A 31 17.58 -3.43 17.37
N THR A 32 18.50 -2.72 18.02
CA THR A 32 18.27 -1.40 18.61
C THR A 32 17.89 -0.35 17.56
N LYS A 33 18.42 -0.46 16.34
CA LYS A 33 18.09 0.42 15.21
C LYS A 33 16.62 0.28 14.80
N TRP A 34 16.11 -0.94 14.73
CA TRP A 34 14.67 -1.18 14.51
C TRP A 34 13.81 -0.60 15.62
N LYS A 35 14.19 -0.85 16.88
CA LYS A 35 13.45 -0.37 18.05
C LYS A 35 13.36 1.15 18.08
N SER A 36 14.47 1.84 17.80
CA SER A 36 14.53 3.30 17.71
C SER A 36 13.64 3.84 16.58
N ARG A 37 13.76 3.30 15.37
CA ARG A 37 12.97 3.76 14.22
C ARG A 37 11.47 3.49 14.38
N ARG A 38 11.07 2.34 14.94
CA ARG A 38 9.66 2.08 15.28
C ARG A 38 9.14 3.03 16.35
N LYS A 39 9.92 3.32 17.39
CA LYS A 39 9.54 4.29 18.42
C LYS A 39 9.26 5.67 17.82
N MET A 40 10.06 6.09 16.83
CA MET A 40 9.87 7.34 16.10
C MET A 40 8.65 7.32 15.17
N MET A 41 8.31 6.17 14.57
CA MET A 41 7.22 6.03 13.59
C MET A 41 5.84 5.78 14.22
N ASN A 42 5.79 5.08 15.36
CA ASN A 42 4.55 4.81 16.10
C ASN A 42 3.64 6.03 16.36
N PRO A 43 4.14 7.26 16.68
CA PRO A 43 3.26 8.41 16.88
C PRO A 43 2.43 8.77 15.64
N CYS A 44 2.87 8.44 14.41
CA CYS A 44 2.13 8.66 13.17
C CYS A 44 0.91 7.72 13.02
N PHE A 45 0.83 6.66 13.82
CA PHE A 45 -0.26 5.68 13.81
C PHE A 45 -1.12 5.74 15.08
N ARG A 46 -1.09 6.88 15.79
CA ARG A 46 -2.00 7.14 16.91
C ARG A 46 -3.42 7.33 16.39
N TYR A 47 -4.40 6.96 17.22
CA TYR A 47 -5.83 7.02 16.89
C TYR A 47 -6.27 8.36 16.28
N ASP A 48 -5.84 9.48 16.87
CA ASP A 48 -6.23 10.83 16.41
C ASP A 48 -5.84 11.06 14.94
N ILE A 49 -4.62 10.67 14.56
CA ILE A 49 -4.13 10.80 13.19
C ILE A 49 -4.84 9.81 12.25
N LEU A 50 -5.10 8.59 12.73
CA LEU A 50 -5.79 7.57 11.94
C LEU A 50 -7.24 7.99 11.66
N LYS A 51 -7.91 8.63 12.61
CA LYS A 51 -9.26 9.17 12.46
C LYS A 51 -9.33 10.20 11.33
N ASP A 52 -8.34 11.08 11.25
CA ASP A 52 -8.23 12.09 10.19
C ASP A 52 -7.99 11.47 8.81
N TYR A 53 -7.53 10.22 8.76
CA TYR A 53 -7.27 9.49 7.53
C TYR A 53 -8.47 8.68 7.01
N ILE A 54 -9.47 8.41 7.85
CA ILE A 54 -10.71 7.70 7.47
C ILE A 54 -11.42 8.34 6.26
N PRO A 55 -11.56 9.68 6.14
CA PRO A 55 -12.16 10.31 4.97
C PRO A 55 -11.45 9.95 3.66
N THR A 56 -10.12 9.87 3.68
CA THR A 56 -9.30 9.49 2.51
C THR A 56 -9.55 8.04 2.12
N ILE A 57 -9.57 7.12 3.09
CA ILE A 57 -9.89 5.71 2.84
C ILE A 57 -11.30 5.58 2.25
N ASN A 58 -12.29 6.30 2.81
CA ASN A 58 -13.65 6.29 2.32
C ASN A 58 -13.75 6.81 0.87
N GLN A 59 -13.02 7.87 0.52
CA GLN A 59 -12.97 8.37 -0.87
C GLN A 59 -12.46 7.29 -1.83
N HIS A 60 -11.37 6.60 -1.49
CA HIS A 60 -10.86 5.51 -2.32
C HIS A 60 -11.80 4.30 -2.39
N ALA A 61 -12.49 3.99 -1.29
CA ALA A 61 -13.50 2.94 -1.27
C ALA A 61 -14.70 3.26 -2.19
N GLN A 62 -15.15 4.53 -2.23
CA GLN A 62 -16.20 4.93 -3.18
C GLN A 62 -15.72 4.79 -4.63
N ILE A 63 -14.50 5.20 -4.95
CA ILE A 63 -13.91 5.00 -6.29
C ILE A 63 -13.83 3.51 -6.65
N LEU A 64 -13.47 2.65 -5.70
CA LEU A 64 -13.47 1.20 -5.89
C LEU A 64 -14.87 0.68 -6.24
N VAL A 65 -15.91 1.14 -5.53
CA VAL A 65 -17.30 0.75 -5.81
C VAL A 65 -17.71 1.19 -7.22
N GLU A 66 -17.43 2.42 -7.62
CA GLU A 66 -17.72 2.89 -8.98
C GLU A 66 -17.02 2.06 -10.06
N ARG A 67 -15.77 1.65 -9.81
CA ARG A 67 -15.02 0.77 -10.73
C ARG A 67 -15.61 -0.63 -10.80
N LEU A 68 -16.07 -1.18 -9.69
CA LEU A 68 -16.67 -2.51 -9.64
C LEU A 68 -18.06 -2.53 -10.29
N LYS A 69 -18.83 -1.42 -10.22
CA LYS A 69 -20.12 -1.31 -10.91
C LYS A 69 -20.00 -1.50 -12.43
N VAL A 70 -18.96 -0.95 -13.06
CA VAL A 70 -18.70 -1.12 -14.51
C VAL A 70 -18.38 -2.57 -14.88
N GLU A 71 -17.85 -3.33 -13.92
CA GLU A 71 -17.49 -4.73 -14.10
C GLU A 71 -18.59 -5.69 -13.64
N ALA A 72 -19.74 -5.17 -13.18
CA ALA A 72 -20.85 -5.97 -12.65
C ALA A 72 -21.59 -6.76 -13.73
N ASP A 73 -21.58 -6.27 -14.97
CA ASP A 73 -22.20 -6.95 -16.13
C ASP A 73 -21.33 -8.05 -16.73
N LYS A 74 -20.15 -8.33 -16.16
CA LYS A 74 -19.23 -9.38 -16.64
C LYS A 74 -19.41 -10.67 -15.87
N ASP A 75 -19.33 -11.80 -16.57
CA ASP A 75 -19.42 -13.14 -15.97
C ASP A 75 -18.29 -13.42 -14.96
N PHE A 76 -17.10 -12.83 -15.16
CA PHE A 76 -15.98 -13.00 -14.26
C PHE A 76 -15.08 -11.77 -14.20
N THR A 77 -14.81 -11.30 -12.98
CA THR A 77 -13.95 -10.15 -12.71
C THR A 77 -12.93 -10.47 -11.63
N LYS A 78 -11.65 -10.24 -11.92
CA LYS A 78 -10.56 -10.43 -10.95
C LYS A 78 -10.47 -9.24 -9.98
N ILE A 79 -11.19 -9.33 -8.87
CA ILE A 79 -11.29 -8.27 -7.84
C ILE A 79 -9.92 -7.92 -7.21
N SER A 80 -8.99 -8.88 -7.14
CA SER A 80 -7.67 -8.66 -6.51
C SER A 80 -6.92 -7.45 -7.10
N ARG A 81 -7.09 -7.18 -8.40
CA ARG A 81 -6.44 -6.04 -9.06
C ARG A 81 -7.02 -4.72 -8.56
N PHE A 82 -8.35 -4.64 -8.46
CA PHE A 82 -9.05 -3.45 -7.97
C PHE A 82 -8.71 -3.16 -6.50
N LEU A 83 -8.64 -4.20 -5.66
CA LEU A 83 -8.24 -4.09 -4.26
C LEU A 83 -6.80 -3.63 -4.08
N SER A 84 -5.85 -4.19 -4.86
CA SER A 84 -4.45 -3.78 -4.80
C SER A 84 -4.27 -2.32 -5.21
N HIS A 85 -4.97 -1.87 -6.25
CA HIS A 85 -4.93 -0.48 -6.70
C HIS A 85 -5.56 0.45 -5.65
N CYS A 86 -6.74 0.12 -5.12
CA CYS A 86 -7.41 0.90 -4.09
C CYS A 86 -6.56 1.03 -2.82
N SER A 87 -5.96 -0.07 -2.38
CA SER A 87 -5.08 -0.08 -1.19
C SER A 87 -3.84 0.78 -1.39
N PHE A 88 -3.23 0.72 -2.57
CA PHE A 88 -2.06 1.53 -2.91
C PHE A 88 -2.42 3.02 -2.99
N ASP A 89 -3.51 3.37 -3.67
CA ASP A 89 -3.98 4.75 -3.79
C ASP A 89 -4.31 5.35 -2.42
N ALA A 90 -4.97 4.56 -1.55
CA ALA A 90 -5.24 4.92 -0.17
C ALA A 90 -3.93 5.21 0.56
N ILE A 91 -3.00 4.25 0.66
CA ILE A 91 -1.72 4.39 1.39
C ILE A 91 -0.90 5.59 0.88
N CYS A 92 -0.82 5.78 -0.44
CA CYS A 92 -0.05 6.89 -1.02
C CYS A 92 -0.77 8.23 -0.94
N GLY A 93 -2.04 8.28 -0.49
CA GLY A 93 -2.85 9.50 -0.48
C GLY A 93 -3.03 10.11 -1.88
N LYS A 94 -2.87 9.31 -2.93
CA LYS A 94 -2.92 9.79 -4.31
C LYS A 94 -4.36 9.95 -4.72
N LYS A 95 -4.86 11.18 -4.72
CA LYS A 95 -6.10 11.55 -5.42
C LYS A 95 -5.86 11.44 -6.93
N HIS A 96 -5.82 10.23 -7.47
CA HIS A 96 -5.90 10.08 -8.91
C HIS A 96 -7.28 10.60 -9.32
N THR A 97 -7.29 11.84 -9.81
CA THR A 97 -8.42 12.48 -10.47
C THR A 97 -9.10 11.46 -11.37
N VAL A 98 -10.42 11.43 -11.27
CA VAL A 98 -11.40 10.51 -11.89
C VAL A 98 -11.26 10.31 -13.42
N GLN A 99 -10.26 10.89 -14.09
CA GLN A 99 -10.19 11.02 -15.55
C GLN A 99 -9.21 10.08 -16.29
N SER A 100 -8.20 9.48 -15.66
CA SER A 100 -7.06 8.90 -16.42
C SER A 100 -7.14 7.40 -16.75
N TYR A 101 -8.16 6.66 -16.28
CA TYR A 101 -8.31 5.22 -16.55
C TYR A 101 -9.65 4.79 -17.16
N THR A 102 -10.52 5.74 -17.55
CA THR A 102 -11.65 5.47 -18.45
C THR A 102 -11.22 5.08 -19.86
N LYS A 103 -9.92 5.12 -20.16
CA LYS A 103 -9.37 4.50 -21.37
C LYS A 103 -9.04 3.03 -21.08
N PRO A 104 -9.52 2.08 -21.88
CA PRO A 104 -9.17 0.67 -21.72
C PRO A 104 -7.64 0.52 -21.72
N PHE A 105 -7.12 -0.31 -20.82
CA PHE A 105 -5.69 -0.52 -20.59
C PHE A 105 -4.91 -0.93 -21.88
N SER A 106 -5.61 -1.42 -22.91
CA SER A 106 -5.06 -1.64 -24.26
C SER A 106 -4.48 -0.37 -24.90
N LEU A 107 -4.91 0.83 -24.48
CA LEU A 107 -4.39 2.10 -24.99
C LEU A 107 -3.20 2.67 -24.20
N LEU A 108 -2.96 2.20 -22.97
CA LEU A 108 -1.83 2.67 -22.14
C LEU A 108 -0.52 1.93 -22.42
N GLN A 109 -0.57 0.76 -23.08
CA GLN A 109 0.65 0.11 -23.59
C GLN A 109 1.25 0.82 -24.82
N ARG A 110 0.52 1.77 -25.43
CA ARG A 110 0.97 2.47 -26.64
C ARG A 110 1.70 3.80 -26.38
N THR A 111 1.60 4.35 -25.17
CA THR A 111 2.11 5.70 -24.85
C THR A 111 3.26 5.72 -23.84
N GLY A 112 3.92 4.59 -23.61
CA GLY A 112 4.93 4.45 -22.55
C GLY A 112 6.28 3.88 -22.99
N PHE A 113 6.62 3.98 -24.28
CA PHE A 113 7.92 3.52 -24.79
C PHE A 113 8.39 4.41 -25.95
N GLN A 114 8.53 5.71 -25.72
CA GLN A 114 9.43 6.61 -26.46
C GLN A 114 9.59 7.89 -25.62
N GLN A 115 10.58 7.87 -24.72
CA GLN A 115 11.53 8.94 -24.44
C GLN A 115 12.53 8.46 -23.39
#